data_AF-A0A8K1LHR8-F1
#
_entry.id   AF-A0A8K1LHR8-F1
#
_cell.length_a   1.000
_cell.length_b   1.000
_cell.length_c   1.000
_cell.angle_alpha   90.00
_cell.angle_beta   90.00
_cell.angle_gamma   90.00
#
_symmetry.space_group_name_H-M   'P 1'
#
loop_
_entity.id
_entity.type
_entity.pdbx_description
1 polymer ?
#
loop_
_entity_poly.entity_id
_entity_poly.type
_entity_poly.pdbx_seq_one_letter_code
_entity_poly.pdbx_strand_id
1 'polypeptide(L)'
;MPNGSEARLSANRVPHWSPWPLFSMVPLAHTLALLAMTVATAAINVVPLDMVWNSFDDQYQECSFTMSKKLPELQGSDFLKNEQFKENWAKATAEWWKRGSISSPLTPDQAVALMAYTMKKLNLYKQFNDAVHKAGSSS
;
A
#
# COMPACT_ATOMS: atom_id res chain seq x y z
N MET A 1 46.82 -81.21 -26.73
CA MET A 1 45.44 -81.45 -26.27
C MET A 1 44.64 -80.17 -26.48
N PRO A 2 43.44 -80.25 -27.09
CA PRO A 2 42.71 -79.14 -27.71
C PRO A 2 42.13 -78.20 -26.63
N ASN A 3 41.65 -76.98 -26.90
CA ASN A 3 40.48 -76.68 -27.70
C ASN A 3 40.20 -75.16 -27.66
N GLY A 4 39.51 -74.62 -28.66
CA GLY A 4 38.64 -73.44 -28.46
C GLY A 4 39.04 -72.19 -29.21
N SER A 5 38.46 -72.06 -30.39
CA SER A 5 38.35 -70.87 -31.25
C SER A 5 37.89 -69.60 -30.54
N GLU A 6 38.44 -68.44 -30.91
CA GLU A 6 37.65 -67.21 -30.93
C GLU A 6 38.01 -66.31 -32.11
N ALA A 7 36.96 -65.89 -32.81
CA ALA A 7 36.98 -65.22 -34.09
C ALA A 7 37.58 -63.80 -33.97
N ARG A 8 38.53 -63.48 -34.83
CA ARG A 8 39.00 -62.09 -35.02
C ARG A 8 37.92 -61.32 -35.78
N LEU A 9 37.11 -60.54 -35.06
CA LEU A 9 36.21 -59.55 -35.64
C LEU A 9 36.91 -58.18 -35.70
N SER A 10 36.83 -57.60 -36.89
CA SER A 10 37.42 -56.34 -37.33
C SER A 10 36.94 -55.14 -36.50
N ALA A 11 37.83 -54.16 -36.34
CA ALA A 11 37.59 -52.90 -35.64
C ALA A 11 36.38 -52.15 -36.22
N ASN A 12 35.31 -52.02 -35.43
CA ASN A 12 34.18 -51.16 -35.74
C ASN A 12 34.49 -49.73 -35.31
N ARG A 13 34.56 -48.85 -36.30
CA ARG A 13 34.76 -47.41 -36.19
C ARG A 13 33.53 -46.79 -35.50
N VAL A 14 33.71 -46.12 -34.36
CA VAL A 14 32.63 -45.38 -33.67
C VAL A 14 32.27 -44.16 -34.52
N PRO A 15 30.98 -43.89 -34.82
CA PRO A 15 30.59 -42.67 -35.53
C PRO A 15 30.83 -41.46 -34.62
N HIS A 16 31.61 -40.50 -35.10
CA HIS A 16 31.75 -39.19 -34.47
C HIS A 16 30.42 -38.43 -34.62
N TRP A 17 29.70 -38.24 -33.52
CA TRP A 17 28.50 -37.41 -33.51
C TRP A 17 28.93 -35.94 -33.43
N SER A 18 28.63 -35.18 -34.48
CA SER A 18 28.91 -33.74 -34.52
C SER A 18 28.07 -33.00 -33.47
N PRO A 19 28.65 -32.07 -32.67
CA PRO A 19 27.88 -31.25 -31.76
C PRO A 19 27.11 -30.21 -32.56
N TRP A 20 25.79 -30.30 -32.58
CA TRP A 20 24.94 -29.21 -33.08
C TRP A 20 25.10 -27.97 -32.17
N PRO A 21 24.99 -26.75 -32.71
CA PRO A 21 25.35 -25.55 -31.97
C PRO A 21 24.27 -25.24 -30.93
N LEU A 22 24.60 -25.38 -29.65
CA LEU A 22 23.82 -24.86 -28.53
C LEU A 22 23.67 -23.32 -28.55
N PHE A 23 24.23 -22.63 -29.55
CA PHE A 23 24.37 -21.18 -29.61
C PHE A 23 23.08 -20.41 -29.92
N SER A 24 21.99 -21.05 -30.39
CA SER A 24 20.81 -20.29 -30.87
C SER A 24 19.82 -19.83 -29.79
N MET A 25 19.84 -20.40 -28.58
CA MET A 25 18.89 -20.03 -27.51
C MET A 25 19.53 -19.26 -26.34
N VAL A 26 20.86 -19.17 -26.32
CA VAL A 26 21.64 -18.51 -25.27
C VAL A 26 21.25 -17.03 -25.11
N PRO A 27 21.08 -16.22 -26.19
CA PRO A 27 20.78 -14.80 -26.03
C PRO A 27 19.39 -14.57 -25.44
N LEU A 28 18.40 -15.34 -25.90
CA LEU A 28 17.02 -15.25 -25.42
C LEU A 28 16.94 -15.67 -23.94
N ALA A 29 17.57 -16.78 -23.57
CA ALA A 29 17.63 -17.24 -22.19
C ALA A 29 18.34 -16.23 -21.27
N HIS A 30 19.43 -15.59 -21.73
CA HIS A 30 20.10 -14.52 -20.98
C HIS A 30 19.22 -13.29 -20.83
N THR A 31 18.55 -12.85 -21.89
CA THR A 31 17.63 -11.70 -21.80
C THR A 31 16.45 -11.97 -20.87
N LEU A 32 15.88 -13.19 -20.89
CA LEU A 32 14.82 -13.61 -19.97
C LEU A 32 15.32 -13.69 -18.53
N ALA A 33 16.52 -14.22 -18.30
CA ALA A 33 17.13 -14.28 -16.97
C ALA A 33 17.42 -12.87 -16.41
N LEU A 34 17.96 -11.97 -17.24
CA LEU A 34 18.16 -10.57 -16.88
C LEU A 34 16.84 -9.86 -16.59
N LEU A 35 15.80 -10.07 -17.42
CA LEU A 35 14.47 -9.51 -17.21
C LEU A 35 13.86 -10.02 -15.88
N ALA A 36 13.95 -11.33 -15.61
CA ALA A 36 13.49 -11.92 -14.37
C ALA A 36 14.21 -11.36 -13.14
N MET A 37 15.53 -11.17 -13.22
CA MET A 37 16.32 -10.52 -12.16
C MET A 37 15.94 -9.03 -11.97
N THR A 38 15.66 -8.28 -13.05
CA THR A 38 15.21 -6.89 -12.95
C THR A 38 13.79 -6.75 -12.38
N VAL A 39 12.90 -7.70 -12.66
CA VAL A 39 11.56 -7.77 -12.03
C VAL A 39 11.68 -8.12 -10.55
N ALA A 40 12.68 -8.91 -10.16
CA ALA A 40 12.94 -9.27 -8.76
C ALA A 40 13.52 -8.11 -7.90
N THR A 41 14.00 -7.02 -8.51
CA THR A 41 14.50 -5.82 -7.81
C THR A 41 13.47 -4.70 -7.71
N ALA A 42 12.17 -5.02 -7.57
CA ALA A 42 11.21 -4.02 -7.10
C ALA A 42 11.67 -3.55 -5.70
N ALA A 43 12.10 -2.30 -5.60
CA ALA A 43 12.58 -1.72 -4.35
C ALA A 43 11.49 -1.84 -3.27
N ILE A 44 11.75 -2.65 -2.25
CA ILE A 44 10.87 -2.77 -1.09
C ILE A 44 11.01 -1.47 -0.30
N ASN A 45 9.94 -0.67 -0.26
CA ASN A 45 9.87 0.46 0.65
C ASN A 45 9.62 -0.06 2.06
N VAL A 46 10.67 -0.09 2.88
CA VAL A 46 10.58 -0.48 4.29
C VAL A 46 10.20 0.75 5.11
N VAL A 47 9.00 0.74 5.67
CA VAL A 47 8.57 1.74 6.66
C VAL A 47 8.69 1.10 8.05
N PRO A 48 9.64 1.51 8.90
CA PRO A 48 9.77 0.98 10.25
C PRO A 48 8.54 1.38 11.09
N LEU A 49 8.04 0.45 11.91
CA LEU A 49 7.00 0.75 12.88
C LEU A 49 7.64 1.38 14.12
N ASP A 50 7.06 2.48 14.60
CA ASP A 50 7.46 3.14 15.84
C ASP A 50 6.21 3.56 16.65
N MET A 51 6.41 4.28 17.74
CA MET A 51 5.32 4.79 18.58
C MET A 51 4.65 6.05 18.02
N VAL A 52 5.11 6.55 16.87
CA VAL A 52 4.57 7.73 16.20
C VAL A 52 4.55 8.96 17.13
N TRP A 53 5.68 9.24 17.79
CA TRP A 53 5.84 10.32 18.78
C TRP A 53 5.43 11.72 18.29
N ASN A 54 5.43 11.91 16.97
CA ASN A 54 5.08 13.16 16.31
C ASN A 54 3.60 13.25 15.92
N SER A 55 2.80 12.23 16.23
CA SER A 55 1.37 12.25 15.92
C SER A 55 0.54 12.99 16.96
N PHE A 56 -0.57 13.57 16.53
CA PHE A 56 -1.59 14.10 17.42
C PHE A 56 -2.56 12.97 17.80
N ASP A 57 -2.43 12.45 19.02
CA ASP A 57 -3.09 11.23 19.50
C ASP A 57 -4.01 11.48 20.72
N ASP A 58 -4.52 12.71 20.86
CA ASP A 58 -5.39 13.11 21.97
C ASP A 58 -6.62 12.19 22.09
N GLN A 59 -6.81 11.63 23.28
CA GLN A 59 -7.95 10.78 23.62
C GLN A 59 -9.10 11.57 24.26
N TYR A 60 -8.88 12.86 24.52
CA TYR A 60 -9.81 13.77 25.20
C TYR A 60 -10.29 13.27 26.57
N GLN A 61 -9.43 12.55 27.30
CA GLN A 61 -9.71 12.07 28.65
C GLN A 61 -9.96 13.27 29.60
N GLU A 62 -11.01 13.17 30.43
CA GLU A 62 -11.43 14.21 31.37
C GLU A 62 -11.82 15.59 30.77
N CYS A 63 -11.71 15.78 29.45
CA CYS A 63 -12.01 17.07 28.80
C CYS A 63 -13.07 16.99 27.69
N SER A 64 -13.65 15.81 27.45
CA SER A 64 -14.63 15.57 26.37
C SER A 64 -15.81 16.55 26.37
N PHE A 65 -16.39 16.85 27.54
CA PHE A 65 -17.48 17.82 27.67
C PHE A 65 -17.04 19.24 27.32
N THR A 66 -15.86 19.66 27.80
CA THR A 66 -15.28 20.97 27.51
C THR A 66 -14.93 21.10 26.03
N MET A 67 -14.35 20.08 25.42
CA MET A 67 -14.03 20.05 24.00
C MET A 67 -15.29 20.07 23.12
N SER A 68 -16.35 19.38 23.53
CA SER A 68 -17.64 19.44 22.84
C SER A 68 -18.21 20.87 22.80
N LYS A 69 -18.02 21.65 23.87
CA LYS A 69 -18.42 23.07 23.90
C LYS A 69 -17.55 23.96 23.02
N LYS A 70 -16.27 23.64 22.87
CA LYS A 70 -15.32 24.39 22.02
C LYS A 70 -15.44 24.05 20.53
N LEU A 71 -16.05 22.91 20.20
CA LEU A 71 -16.13 22.40 18.83
C LEU A 71 -16.62 23.44 17.80
N PRO A 72 -17.69 24.23 18.04
CA PRO A 72 -18.16 25.19 17.04
C PRO A 72 -17.13 26.29 16.72
N GLU A 73 -16.40 26.76 17.73
CA GLU A 73 -15.35 27.77 17.56
C GLU A 73 -14.16 27.21 16.80
N LEU A 74 -13.69 26.01 17.20
CA LEU A 74 -12.56 25.33 16.56
C LEU A 74 -12.86 25.01 15.09
N GLN A 75 -14.04 24.45 14.82
CA GLN A 75 -14.49 24.14 13.47
C GLN A 75 -14.57 25.41 12.60
N GLY A 76 -15.08 26.51 13.16
CA GLY A 76 -15.07 27.80 12.47
C GLY A 76 -13.68 28.29 12.11
N SER A 77 -12.72 28.18 13.05
CA SER A 77 -11.32 28.52 12.82
C SER A 77 -10.68 27.64 11.74
N ASP A 78 -10.93 26.33 11.78
CA ASP A 78 -10.40 25.37 10.80
C ASP A 78 -10.97 25.61 9.40
N PHE A 79 -12.25 25.97 9.29
CA PHE A 79 -12.87 26.33 8.01
C PHE A 79 -12.31 27.61 7.39
N LEU A 80 -11.83 28.55 8.21
CA LEU A 80 -11.17 29.76 7.72
C LEU A 80 -9.75 29.46 7.23
N LYS A 81 -9.06 28.50 7.85
CA LYS A 81 -7.69 28.11 7.52
C LYS A 81 -7.61 27.10 6.37
N ASN A 82 -8.66 26.30 6.18
CA ASN A 82 -8.68 25.20 5.23
C ASN A 82 -10.01 25.16 4.47
N GLU A 83 -10.06 25.86 3.34
CA GLU A 83 -11.23 25.91 2.46
C GLU A 83 -11.61 24.53 1.92
N GLN A 84 -10.61 23.68 1.61
CA GLN A 84 -10.86 22.32 1.14
C GLN A 84 -11.54 21.46 2.22
N PHE A 85 -11.12 21.60 3.48
CA PHE A 85 -11.78 20.92 4.60
C PHE A 85 -13.23 21.39 4.75
N LYS A 86 -13.48 22.70 4.69
CA LYS A 86 -14.82 23.27 4.72
C LYS A 86 -15.71 22.71 3.60
N GLU A 87 -15.23 22.66 2.37
CA GLU A 87 -15.98 22.08 1.25
C GLU A 87 -16.26 20.58 1.43
N ASN A 88 -15.25 19.82 1.85
CA ASN A 88 -15.37 18.39 2.07
C ASN A 88 -16.36 18.10 3.20
N TRP A 89 -16.35 18.91 4.27
CA TRP A 89 -17.34 18.85 5.34
C TRP A 89 -18.75 19.09 4.82
N ALA A 90 -18.97 20.14 4.02
CA ALA A 90 -20.30 20.40 3.43
C ALA A 90 -20.80 19.24 2.54
N LYS A 91 -19.92 18.65 1.73
CA LYS A 91 -20.24 17.47 0.91
C LYS A 91 -20.58 16.26 1.78
N ALA A 92 -19.84 16.03 2.86
CA ALA A 92 -20.11 14.94 3.80
C ALA A 92 -21.44 15.13 4.55
N THR A 93 -21.73 16.34 5.00
CA THR A 93 -23.01 16.72 5.60
C THR A 93 -24.17 16.42 4.65
N ALA A 94 -24.06 16.82 3.39
CA ALA A 94 -25.09 16.54 2.39
C ALA A 94 -25.29 15.02 2.16
N GLU A 95 -24.21 14.23 2.11
CA GLU A 95 -24.33 12.77 1.99
C GLU A 95 -24.91 12.10 3.23
N TRP A 96 -24.60 12.60 4.43
CA TRP A 96 -25.20 12.12 5.66
C TRP A 96 -26.72 12.35 5.66
N TRP A 97 -27.17 13.56 5.32
CA TRP A 97 -28.60 13.88 5.29
C TRP A 97 -29.39 13.09 4.25
N LYS A 98 -28.78 12.71 3.12
CA LYS A 98 -29.41 11.81 2.14
C LYS A 98 -29.75 10.44 2.71
N ARG A 99 -29.09 9.99 3.77
CA ARG A 99 -29.37 8.69 4.42
C ARG A 99 -30.65 8.72 5.27
N GLY A 100 -31.24 9.90 5.49
CA GLY A 100 -32.49 10.07 6.23
C GLY A 100 -32.35 9.99 7.75
N SER A 101 -33.47 9.82 8.45
CA SER A 101 -33.50 9.68 9.91
C SER A 101 -33.00 8.30 10.32
N ILE A 102 -31.68 8.16 10.42
CA ILE A 102 -31.06 7.02 11.08
C ILE A 102 -31.10 7.30 12.57
N SER A 103 -31.79 6.46 13.34
CA SER A 103 -31.57 6.41 14.79
C SER A 103 -30.11 6.02 15.02
N SER A 104 -29.28 7.01 15.32
CA SER A 104 -27.85 6.86 15.51
C SER A 104 -27.53 7.23 16.96
N PRO A 105 -26.66 6.47 17.64
CA PRO A 105 -26.12 6.90 18.93
C PRO A 105 -25.14 8.09 18.77
N LEU A 106 -24.81 8.49 17.54
CA LEU A 106 -23.89 9.58 17.23
C LEU A 106 -24.62 10.91 17.15
N THR A 107 -23.93 11.97 17.60
CA THR A 107 -24.35 13.34 17.27
C THR A 107 -24.21 13.59 15.76
N PRO A 108 -24.91 14.59 15.20
CA PRO A 108 -24.74 14.97 13.79
C PRO A 108 -23.28 15.23 13.42
N ASP A 109 -22.51 15.93 14.26
CA ASP A 109 -21.10 16.23 13.97
C ASP A 109 -20.23 14.97 13.96
N GLN A 110 -20.46 14.02 14.87
CA GLN A 110 -19.75 12.74 14.87
C GLN A 110 -20.07 11.92 13.61
N ALA A 111 -21.34 11.86 13.22
CA ALA A 111 -21.76 11.17 12.02
C ALA A 111 -21.18 11.80 10.74
N VAL A 112 -21.15 13.14 10.66
CA VAL A 112 -20.54 13.88 9.56
C VAL A 112 -19.02 13.69 9.53
N ALA A 113 -18.34 13.69 10.68
CA ALA A 113 -16.90 13.44 10.74
C ALA A 113 -16.54 12.05 10.18
N LEU A 114 -17.26 11.00 10.60
CA LEU A 114 -17.08 9.64 10.06
C LEU A 114 -17.39 9.58 8.56
N MET A 115 -18.44 10.27 8.12
CA MET A 115 -18.80 10.38 6.71
C MET A 115 -17.66 11.05 5.91
N ALA A 116 -17.16 12.19 6.37
CA ALA A 116 -16.08 12.93 5.72
C ALA A 116 -14.80 12.11 5.62
N TYR A 117 -14.46 11.37 6.68
CA TYR A 117 -13.29 10.49 6.71
C TYR A 117 -13.43 9.31 5.74
N THR A 118 -14.59 8.65 5.72
CA THR A 118 -14.76 7.39 4.94
C THR A 118 -15.11 7.62 3.47
N MET A 119 -15.58 8.81 3.10
CA MET A 119 -15.88 9.15 1.71
C MET A 119 -14.61 9.30 0.86
N LYS A 120 -14.15 8.19 0.27
CA LYS A 120 -12.98 8.14 -0.61
C LYS A 120 -12.97 9.23 -1.70
N LYS A 121 -14.14 9.58 -2.24
CA LYS A 121 -14.29 10.63 -3.28
C LYS A 121 -13.82 12.02 -2.82
N LEU A 122 -13.76 12.29 -1.52
CA LEU A 122 -13.27 13.56 -0.97
C LEU A 122 -11.75 13.59 -0.76
N ASN A 123 -11.11 12.41 -0.73
CA ASN A 123 -9.68 12.23 -0.40
C ASN A 123 -9.25 12.92 0.93
N LEU A 124 -10.21 13.24 1.81
CA LEU A 124 -9.96 13.97 3.06
C LEU A 124 -9.13 13.13 4.03
N TYR A 125 -9.41 11.82 4.13
CA TYR A 125 -8.69 10.92 5.03
C TYR A 125 -7.18 10.95 4.82
N LYS A 126 -6.72 11.10 3.56
CA LYS A 126 -5.29 11.13 3.25
C LYS A 126 -4.65 12.39 3.83
N GLN A 127 -5.25 13.55 3.57
CA GLN A 127 -4.76 14.82 4.09
C GLN A 127 -4.82 14.88 5.62
N PHE A 128 -5.91 14.38 6.20
CA PHE A 128 -6.09 14.32 7.64
C PHE A 128 -5.05 13.40 8.29
N ASN A 129 -4.86 12.18 7.78
CA ASN A 129 -3.86 11.24 8.30
C ASN A 129 -2.44 11.81 8.17
N ASP A 130 -2.11 12.45 7.04
CA ASP A 130 -0.80 13.08 6.82
C ASP A 130 -0.55 14.24 7.80
N ALA A 131 -1.57 15.03 8.12
CA ALA A 131 -1.49 16.14 9.06
C ALA A 131 -1.37 15.64 10.52
N VAL A 132 -2.26 14.72 10.93
CA VAL A 132 -2.28 14.16 12.28
C VAL A 132 -0.96 13.45 12.59
N HIS A 133 -0.36 12.76 11.63
CA HIS A 133 0.93 12.09 11.79
C HIS A 133 2.09 13.02 12.19
N LYS A 134 1.97 14.33 11.96
CA LYS A 134 3.04 15.33 12.21
C LYS A 134 2.68 16.36 13.28
N ALA A 135 1.41 16.45 13.67
CA ALA A 135 0.88 17.52 14.50
C ALA A 135 1.24 17.42 16.00
N GLY A 136 1.73 16.27 16.46
CA GLY A 136 2.26 16.07 17.81
C GLY A 136 3.64 16.74 18.03
N SER A 137 4.36 17.08 16.97
CA SER A 137 5.68 17.73 17.02
C SER A 137 5.63 19.22 17.42
N SER A 138 4.52 19.71 17.98
CA SER A 138 4.37 21.12 18.35
C SER A 138 5.31 21.45 19.52
N SER A 139 6.12 22.49 19.33
CA SER A 139 7.19 22.94 20.25
C SER A 139 6.68 23.59 21.53
#